data_AF-A0A838FIK4-F1
#
_entry.id   AF-A0A838FIK4-F1
#
_cell.length_a   1.000
_cell.length_b   1.000
_cell.length_c   1.000
_cell.angle_alpha   90.00
_cell.angle_beta   90.00
_cell.angle_gamma   90.00
#
_symmetry.space_group_name_H-M   'P 1'
#
loop_
_entity.id
_entity.type
_entity.pdbx_description
1 polymer ?
#
loop_
_entity_poly.entity_id
_entity_poly.type
_entity_poly.pdbx_seq_one_letter_code
_entity_poly.pdbx_strand_id
1 'polypeptide(L)'
;YMLLQAITNTFVYFQQLELAQVHFGDDRAARTGFFAQIDLYVNVLTVLVQIFLTSRLLKWVGVGVVLATLPTISIIGFMTLGLTPTIAVLVVFLVLRRAGNFALSRPAREVLFTSIPREDKYKAKSFIDTFVYRAGDQVGAWSYAAMGWFGLAMTGISFIAAPLAGVWCVLSLWLGKKQLALPTERVPTR
;
A
#
# COMPACT_ATOMS: atom_id res chain seq x y z
N TYR A 1 -10.07 -3.45 2.93
CA TYR A 1 -8.66 -3.56 2.48
C TYR A 1 -8.34 -2.50 1.42
N MET A 2 -8.90 -2.57 0.21
CA MET A 2 -8.51 -1.70 -0.92
C MET A 2 -8.71 -0.21 -0.66
N LEU A 3 -9.82 0.16 -0.01
CA LEU A 3 -10.12 1.54 0.38
C LEU A 3 -9.03 2.14 1.30
N LEU A 4 -8.67 1.42 2.37
CA LEU A 4 -7.65 1.88 3.32
C LEU A 4 -6.26 1.96 2.66
N GLN A 5 -5.96 1.02 1.77
CA GLN A 5 -4.75 1.08 0.96
C GLN A 5 -4.71 2.34 0.09
N ALA A 6 -5.82 2.67 -0.59
CA ALA A 6 -5.92 3.86 -1.43
C ALA A 6 -5.72 5.14 -0.60
N ILE A 7 -6.51 5.32 0.46
CA ILE A 7 -6.42 6.49 1.36
C ILE A 7 -5.00 6.67 1.91
N THR A 8 -4.39 5.61 2.43
CA THR A 8 -3.04 5.71 3.00
C THR A 8 -1.97 5.91 1.92
N ASN A 9 -2.17 5.46 0.68
CA ASN A 9 -1.28 5.79 -0.43
C ASN A 9 -1.39 7.28 -0.79
N THR A 10 -2.61 7.82 -0.80
CA THR A 10 -2.87 9.24 -1.04
C THR A 10 -2.16 10.11 0.00
N PHE A 11 -2.21 9.73 1.28
CA PHE A 11 -1.50 10.45 2.33
C PHE A 11 0.01 10.48 2.10
N VAL A 12 0.63 9.30 1.87
CA VAL A 12 2.08 9.23 1.60
C VAL A 12 2.45 10.03 0.35
N TYR A 13 1.59 10.04 -0.67
CA TYR A 13 1.80 10.84 -1.88
C TYR A 13 1.84 12.35 -1.58
N PHE A 14 0.91 12.88 -0.79
CA PHE A 14 0.95 14.29 -0.41
C PHE A 14 2.17 14.63 0.45
N GLN A 15 2.51 13.77 1.41
CA GLN A 15 3.72 13.92 2.22
C GLN A 15 5.00 13.91 1.37
N GLN A 16 5.02 13.08 0.32
CA GLN A 16 6.09 13.04 -0.66
C GLN A 16 6.20 14.35 -1.45
N LEU A 17 5.08 14.91 -1.89
CA LEU A 17 5.07 16.19 -2.60
C LEU A 17 5.58 17.32 -1.71
N GLU A 18 5.10 17.39 -0.47
CA GLU A 18 5.53 18.40 0.51
C GLU A 18 7.04 18.32 0.79
N LEU A 19 7.54 17.13 1.15
CA LEU A 19 8.96 16.95 1.46
C LEU A 19 9.87 17.16 0.25
N ALA A 20 9.44 16.76 -0.95
CA ALA A 20 10.19 17.01 -2.17
C ALA A 20 10.24 18.51 -2.50
N GLN A 21 9.14 19.24 -2.29
CA GLN A 21 9.10 20.69 -2.49
C GLN A 21 10.00 21.43 -1.50
N VAL A 22 10.02 21.02 -0.23
CA VAL A 22 10.89 21.61 0.80
C VAL A 22 12.37 21.39 0.49
N HIS A 23 12.74 20.20 -0.01
CA HIS A 23 14.15 19.85 -0.20
C HIS A 23 14.74 20.32 -1.55
N PHE A 24 13.96 20.26 -2.63
CA PHE A 24 14.43 20.56 -3.99
C PHE A 24 13.91 21.89 -4.54
N GLY A 25 12.91 22.52 -3.90
CA GLY A 25 12.32 23.77 -4.37
C GLY A 25 11.85 23.70 -5.82
N ASP A 26 12.30 24.66 -6.63
CA ASP A 26 11.98 24.77 -8.05
C ASP A 26 12.93 23.98 -8.98
N ASP A 27 13.94 23.29 -8.45
CA ASP A 27 14.83 22.46 -9.25
C ASP A 27 14.13 21.18 -9.73
N ARG A 28 13.48 21.31 -10.89
CA ARG A 28 12.77 20.22 -11.56
C ARG A 28 13.71 19.07 -11.96
N ALA A 29 14.96 19.35 -12.30
CA ALA A 29 15.91 18.33 -12.73
C ALA A 29 16.33 17.46 -11.54
N ALA A 30 16.70 18.08 -10.42
CA ALA A 30 17.01 17.37 -9.17
C ALA A 30 15.82 16.54 -8.68
N ARG A 31 14.61 17.10 -8.71
CA ARG A 31 13.39 16.39 -8.29
C ARG A 31 13.07 15.18 -9.19
N THR A 32 13.30 15.31 -10.50
CA THR A 32 13.12 14.19 -11.46
C THR A 32 14.14 13.09 -11.21
N GLY A 33 15.42 13.43 -11.04
CA GLY A 33 16.47 12.48 -10.71
C GLY A 33 16.21 11.73 -9.40
N PHE A 34 15.73 12.44 -8.38
CA PHE A 34 15.34 11.86 -7.10
C PHE A 34 14.21 10.82 -7.24
N PHE A 35 13.14 11.14 -7.95
CA PHE A 35 12.05 10.18 -8.17
C PHE A 35 12.49 8.99 -9.03
N ALA A 36 13.36 9.20 -10.02
CA ALA A 36 13.94 8.12 -10.80
C ALA A 36 14.76 7.15 -9.93
N GLN A 37 15.52 7.66 -8.95
CA GLN A 37 16.26 6.82 -8.00
C GLN A 37 15.32 6.01 -7.09
N ILE A 38 14.24 6.63 -6.57
CA ILE A 38 13.22 5.91 -5.81
C ILE A 38 12.62 4.78 -6.66
N ASP A 39 12.25 5.08 -7.90
CA ASP A 39 11.68 4.09 -8.82
C ASP A 39 12.67 2.95 -9.10
N LEU A 40 13.96 3.26 -9.29
CA LEU A 40 14.99 2.25 -9.45
C LEU A 40 15.07 1.32 -8.23
N TYR A 41 15.16 1.89 -7.01
CA TYR A 41 15.20 1.10 -5.78
C TYR A 41 13.95 0.25 -5.57
N VAL A 42 12.77 0.80 -5.86
CA VAL A 42 11.51 0.06 -5.81
C VAL A 42 11.55 -1.14 -6.74
N ASN A 43 11.94 -0.95 -8.01
CA ASN A 43 11.93 -2.03 -8.99
C ASN A 43 12.98 -3.10 -8.68
N VAL A 44 14.20 -2.71 -8.33
CA VAL A 44 15.27 -3.64 -7.95
C VAL A 44 14.84 -4.46 -6.74
N LEU A 45 14.35 -3.81 -5.67
CA LEU A 45 13.89 -4.51 -4.47
C LEU A 45 12.67 -5.41 -4.77
N THR A 46 11.75 -4.96 -5.62
CA THR A 46 10.58 -5.75 -6.03
C THR A 46 11.01 -7.05 -6.70
N VAL A 47 11.93 -6.99 -7.67
CA VAL A 47 12.42 -8.17 -8.40
C VAL A 47 13.12 -9.14 -7.44
N LEU A 48 13.99 -8.64 -6.56
CA LEU A 48 14.67 -9.46 -5.57
C LEU A 48 13.66 -10.19 -4.66
N VAL A 49 12.69 -9.45 -4.09
CA VAL A 49 11.67 -10.06 -3.22
C VAL A 49 10.81 -11.06 -4.01
N GLN A 50 10.45 -10.78 -5.25
CA GLN A 50 9.65 -11.68 -6.09
C GLN A 50 10.36 -13.01 -6.38
N ILE A 51 11.63 -12.96 -6.76
CA ILE A 51 12.41 -14.16 -7.10
C ILE A 51 12.68 -15.00 -5.84
N PHE A 52 13.02 -14.37 -4.71
CA PHE A 52 13.51 -15.09 -3.54
C PHE A 52 12.45 -15.38 -2.48
N LEU A 53 11.42 -14.53 -2.32
CA LEU A 53 10.56 -14.54 -1.14
C LEU A 53 9.07 -14.68 -1.46
N THR A 54 8.54 -14.08 -2.52
CA THR A 54 7.08 -14.01 -2.74
C THR A 54 6.39 -15.38 -2.73
N SER A 55 6.88 -16.33 -3.51
CA SER A 55 6.30 -17.68 -3.58
C SER A 55 6.49 -18.47 -2.29
N ARG A 56 7.64 -18.29 -1.62
CA ARG A 56 7.96 -18.95 -0.34
C ARG A 56 7.07 -18.44 0.78
N LEU A 57 6.92 -17.11 0.92
CA LEU A 57 6.08 -16.48 1.92
C LEU A 57 4.61 -16.88 1.77
N LEU A 58 4.07 -16.87 0.55
CA LEU A 58 2.68 -17.30 0.31
C LEU A 58 2.45 -18.75 0.73
N LYS A 59 3.42 -19.65 0.51
CA LYS A 59 3.32 -21.06 0.90
C LYS A 59 3.52 -21.28 2.40
N TRP A 60 4.46 -20.57 3.02
CA TRP A 60 4.88 -20.83 4.41
C TRP A 60 3.99 -20.14 5.44
N VAL A 61 3.66 -18.87 5.23
CA VAL A 61 2.90 -18.06 6.21
C VAL A 61 1.46 -17.78 5.78
N GLY A 62 1.12 -18.12 4.54
CA GLY A 62 -0.23 -17.98 4.00
C GLY A 62 -0.60 -16.57 3.56
N VAL A 63 -1.71 -16.47 2.82
CA VAL A 63 -2.14 -15.24 2.14
C VAL A 63 -2.40 -14.08 3.11
N GLY A 64 -3.04 -14.34 4.24
CA GLY A 64 -3.38 -13.31 5.23
C GLY A 64 -2.16 -12.58 5.79
N VAL A 65 -1.11 -13.34 6.15
CA VAL A 65 0.13 -12.76 6.66
C VAL A 65 0.84 -11.97 5.56
N VAL A 66 0.87 -12.48 4.33
CA VAL A 66 1.46 -11.74 3.19
C VAL A 66 0.70 -10.45 2.91
N LEU A 67 -0.64 -10.44 2.97
CA LEU A 67 -1.46 -9.22 2.87
C LEU A 67 -1.23 -8.24 4.02
N ALA A 68 -0.86 -8.73 5.20
CA ALA A 68 -0.58 -7.90 6.38
C ALA A 68 0.79 -7.21 6.32
N THR A 69 1.69 -7.63 5.41
CA THR A 69 3.02 -7.02 5.28
C THR A 69 2.95 -5.54 4.92
N LEU A 70 2.11 -5.17 3.94
CA LEU A 70 1.99 -3.80 3.47
C LEU A 70 1.40 -2.82 4.50
N PRO A 71 0.29 -3.13 5.21
CA PRO A 71 -0.15 -2.31 6.33
C PRO A 71 0.87 -2.28 7.46
N THR A 72 1.59 -3.37 7.76
CA THR A 72 2.65 -3.36 8.78
C THR A 72 3.78 -2.39 8.42
N ILE A 73 4.26 -2.43 7.17
CA ILE A 73 5.22 -1.43 6.65
C ILE A 73 4.65 -0.02 6.78
N SER A 74 3.34 0.15 6.54
CA SER A 74 2.65 1.44 6.65
C SER A 74 2.55 1.95 8.09
N ILE A 75 2.24 1.09 9.05
CA ILE A 75 2.23 1.46 10.48
C ILE A 75 3.62 1.95 10.89
N ILE A 76 4.66 1.17 10.58
CA ILE A 76 6.04 1.52 10.94
C ILE A 76 6.44 2.82 10.25
N GLY A 77 6.20 2.93 8.94
CA GLY A 77 6.58 4.11 8.15
C GLY A 77 5.86 5.39 8.55
N PHE A 78 4.57 5.32 8.90
CA PHE A 78 3.85 6.48 9.43
C PHE A 78 4.29 6.83 10.85
N MET A 79 4.51 5.85 11.73
CA MET A 79 5.03 6.12 13.07
C MET A 79 6.41 6.78 13.01
N THR A 80 7.32 6.26 12.17
CA THR A 80 8.64 6.86 11.99
C THR A 80 8.57 8.23 11.34
N LEU A 81 7.76 8.44 10.30
CA LEU A 81 7.56 9.79 9.73
C LEU A 81 6.94 10.79 10.70
N GLY A 82 6.05 10.33 11.59
CA GLY A 82 5.47 11.18 12.64
C GLY A 82 6.51 11.65 13.65
N LEU A 83 7.47 10.79 13.98
CA LEU A 83 8.55 11.08 14.94
C LEU A 83 9.73 11.83 14.29
N THR A 84 10.12 11.43 13.09
CA THR A 84 11.30 11.92 12.36
C THR A 84 10.94 12.23 10.90
N PRO A 85 10.31 13.40 10.63
CA PRO A 85 9.82 13.81 9.33
C PRO A 85 10.95 14.23 8.37
N THR A 86 11.79 13.28 7.96
CA THR A 86 12.94 13.52 7.08
C THR A 86 12.75 12.88 5.70
N ILE A 87 13.43 13.44 4.70
CA ILE A 87 13.39 12.88 3.33
C ILE A 87 13.95 11.45 3.29
N ALA A 88 14.96 11.14 4.09
CA ALA A 88 15.53 9.78 4.16
C ALA A 88 14.51 8.77 4.69
N VAL A 89 13.77 9.10 5.76
CA VAL A 89 12.70 8.24 6.30
C VAL A 89 11.59 8.06 5.29
N LEU A 90 11.19 9.15 4.60
CA LEU A 90 10.19 9.08 3.53
C LEU A 90 10.65 8.15 2.39
N VAL A 91 11.89 8.27 1.93
CA VAL A 91 12.45 7.42 0.85
C VAL A 91 12.41 5.95 1.24
N VAL A 92 12.93 5.62 2.43
CA VAL A 92 12.91 4.23 2.93
C VAL A 92 11.48 3.72 3.02
N PHE A 93 10.56 4.52 3.56
CA PHE A 93 9.17 4.14 3.66
C PHE A 93 8.53 3.92 2.28
N LEU A 94 8.70 4.84 1.34
CA LEU A 94 8.18 4.75 -0.02
C LEU A 94 8.70 3.51 -0.75
N VAL A 95 10.01 3.26 -0.67
CA VAL A 95 10.66 2.13 -1.32
C VAL A 95 10.11 0.82 -0.77
N LEU A 96 10.11 0.64 0.55
CA LEU A 96 9.61 -0.58 1.20
C LEU A 96 8.12 -0.79 0.91
N ARG A 97 7.32 0.26 1.01
CA ARG A 97 5.87 0.20 0.78
C ARG A 97 5.54 -0.16 -0.65
N ARG A 98 6.16 0.50 -1.64
CA ARG A 98 5.90 0.20 -3.06
C ARG A 98 6.43 -1.18 -3.44
N ALA A 99 7.64 -1.55 -3.00
CA ALA A 99 8.19 -2.87 -3.25
C ALA A 99 7.33 -3.97 -2.61
N GLY A 100 6.92 -3.81 -1.35
CA GLY A 100 5.99 -4.73 -0.68
C GLY A 100 4.64 -4.83 -1.38
N ASN A 101 4.12 -3.72 -1.91
CA ASN A 101 2.89 -3.74 -2.68
C ASN A 101 3.02 -4.56 -3.97
N PHE A 102 4.07 -4.33 -4.77
CA PHE A 102 4.26 -5.03 -6.04
C PHE A 102 4.71 -6.47 -5.87
N ALA A 103 5.63 -6.73 -4.94
CA ALA A 103 6.20 -8.05 -4.73
C ALA A 103 5.29 -8.97 -3.93
N LEU A 104 4.52 -8.46 -2.95
CA LEU A 104 3.79 -9.30 -2.00
C LEU A 104 2.28 -9.09 -2.08
N SER A 105 1.80 -7.86 -1.88
CA SER A 105 0.35 -7.61 -1.76
C SER A 105 -0.41 -7.85 -3.05
N ARG A 106 0.14 -7.45 -4.21
CA ARG A 106 -0.49 -7.71 -5.51
C ARG A 106 -0.69 -9.20 -5.75
N PRO A 107 0.35 -10.06 -5.70
CA PRO A 107 0.19 -11.51 -5.81
C PRO A 107 -0.77 -12.09 -4.76
N ALA A 108 -0.66 -11.70 -3.49
CA ALA A 108 -1.52 -12.21 -2.42
C ALA A 108 -3.01 -11.87 -2.67
N ARG A 109 -3.31 -10.69 -3.21
CA ARG A 109 -4.68 -10.33 -3.62
C ARG A 109 -5.17 -11.16 -4.79
N GLU A 110 -4.31 -11.46 -5.76
CA GLU A 110 -4.71 -12.35 -6.86
C GLU A 110 -5.10 -13.74 -6.37
N VAL A 111 -4.42 -14.23 -5.32
CA VAL A 111 -4.81 -15.48 -4.65
C VAL A 111 -6.19 -15.36 -4.02
N LEU A 112 -6.57 -14.24 -3.38
CA LEU A 112 -7.95 -14.05 -2.86
C LEU A 112 -9.04 -14.24 -3.93
N PHE A 113 -8.74 -13.91 -5.19
CA PHE A 113 -9.69 -14.02 -6.30
C PHE A 113 -9.71 -15.40 -6.97
N THR A 114 -8.94 -16.40 -6.50
CA THR A 114 -8.96 -17.74 -7.09
C THR A 114 -10.14 -18.58 -6.63
N SER A 115 -10.73 -18.25 -5.47
CA SER A 115 -11.92 -18.92 -4.92
C SER A 115 -13.24 -18.24 -5.32
N ILE A 116 -13.21 -17.29 -6.26
CA ILE A 116 -14.37 -16.51 -6.69
C ILE A 116 -14.72 -16.90 -8.14
N PRO A 117 -16.00 -17.15 -8.46
CA PRO A 117 -16.44 -17.41 -9.83
C PRO A 117 -15.99 -16.32 -10.79
N ARG A 118 -15.72 -16.69 -12.05
CA ARG A 118 -15.14 -15.76 -13.04
C ARG A 118 -15.97 -14.50 -13.21
N GLU A 119 -17.29 -14.63 -13.33
CA GLU A 119 -18.20 -13.49 -13.51
C GLU A 119 -18.10 -12.49 -12.35
N ASP A 120 -18.20 -12.99 -11.11
CA ASP A 120 -18.10 -12.18 -9.90
C ASP A 120 -16.72 -11.55 -9.77
N LYS A 121 -15.65 -12.27 -10.12
CA LYS A 121 -14.29 -11.75 -10.15
C LYS A 121 -14.16 -10.57 -11.11
N TYR A 122 -14.73 -10.64 -12.32
CA TYR A 122 -14.68 -9.54 -13.28
C TYR A 122 -15.44 -8.30 -12.78
N LYS A 123 -16.65 -8.49 -12.25
CA LYS A 123 -17.45 -7.40 -11.67
C LYS A 123 -16.75 -6.77 -10.46
N ALA A 124 -16.25 -7.59 -9.54
CA ALA A 124 -15.56 -7.14 -8.35
C ALA A 124 -14.28 -6.37 -8.68
N LYS A 125 -13.44 -6.88 -9.60
CA LYS A 125 -12.22 -6.18 -10.02
C LYS A 125 -12.52 -4.84 -10.67
N SER A 126 -13.46 -4.81 -11.62
CA SER A 126 -13.86 -3.57 -12.30
C SER A 126 -14.39 -2.52 -11.30
N PHE A 127 -15.24 -2.94 -10.36
CA PHE A 127 -15.76 -2.07 -9.31
C PHE A 127 -14.66 -1.57 -8.37
N ILE A 128 -13.74 -2.44 -7.97
CA ILE A 128 -12.61 -2.06 -7.12
C ILE A 128 -11.72 -1.03 -7.83
N ASP A 129 -11.33 -1.31 -9.07
CA ASP A 129 -10.41 -0.47 -9.85
C ASP A 129 -11.01 0.89 -10.21
N THR A 130 -12.31 0.93 -10.52
CA THR A 130 -12.98 2.16 -10.98
C THR A 130 -13.60 2.95 -9.85
N PHE A 131 -14.28 2.29 -8.90
CA PHE A 131 -15.00 2.99 -7.83
C PHE A 131 -14.18 3.03 -6.54
N VAL A 132 -13.74 1.88 -6.03
CA VAL A 132 -13.13 1.82 -4.68
C VAL A 132 -11.82 2.59 -4.62
N TYR A 133 -10.95 2.44 -5.61
CA TYR A 133 -9.70 3.23 -5.64
C TYR A 133 -9.97 4.71 -5.84
N ARG A 134 -10.88 5.09 -6.75
CA ARG A 134 -11.16 6.50 -7.03
C ARG A 134 -11.83 7.20 -5.85
N ALA A 135 -12.81 6.55 -5.24
CA ALA A 135 -13.43 7.03 -4.01
C ALA A 135 -12.40 7.09 -2.87
N GLY A 136 -11.53 6.08 -2.75
CA GLY A 136 -10.45 6.06 -1.76
C GLY A 136 -9.47 7.22 -1.94
N ASP A 137 -9.04 7.50 -3.17
CA ASP A 137 -8.16 8.63 -3.49
C ASP A 137 -8.84 9.96 -3.17
N GLN A 138 -10.12 10.12 -3.53
CA GLN A 138 -10.86 11.35 -3.26
C GLN A 138 -11.08 11.58 -1.77
N VAL A 139 -11.50 10.54 -1.04
CA VAL A 139 -11.66 10.57 0.42
C VAL A 139 -10.32 10.84 1.08
N GLY A 140 -9.24 10.23 0.60
CA GLY A 140 -7.88 10.49 1.07
C GLY A 140 -7.49 11.96 0.88
N ALA A 141 -7.68 12.52 -0.31
CA ALA A 141 -7.34 13.91 -0.59
C ALA A 141 -8.15 14.90 0.25
N TRP A 142 -9.46 14.71 0.37
CA TRP A 142 -10.30 15.55 1.21
C TRP A 142 -9.97 15.42 2.69
N SER A 143 -9.72 14.20 3.18
CA SER A 143 -9.33 13.99 4.57
C SER A 143 -7.99 14.66 4.88
N TYR A 144 -7.02 14.53 3.96
CA TYR A 144 -5.71 15.17 4.09
C TYR A 144 -5.83 16.70 4.13
N ALA A 145 -6.57 17.28 3.18
CA ALA A 145 -6.82 18.72 3.13
C ALA A 145 -7.59 19.23 4.36
N ALA A 146 -8.62 18.50 4.81
CA ALA A 146 -9.38 18.83 6.01
C ALA A 146 -8.50 18.82 7.26
N MET A 147 -7.65 17.80 7.43
CA MET A 147 -6.68 17.77 8.52
C MET A 147 -5.73 18.98 8.48
N GLY A 148 -5.22 19.33 7.29
CA GLY A 148 -4.43 20.53 7.10
C GLY A 148 -5.18 21.82 7.47
N TRP A 149 -6.46 21.92 7.14
CA TRP A 149 -7.30 23.06 7.52
C TRP A 149 -7.50 23.18 9.03
N PHE A 150 -7.56 22.06 9.75
CA PHE A 150 -7.53 22.00 11.22
C PHE A 150 -6.14 22.21 11.84
N GLY A 151 -5.12 22.53 11.02
CA GLY A 151 -3.77 22.85 11.49
C GLY A 151 -2.86 21.63 11.74
N LEU A 152 -3.28 20.43 11.32
CA LEU A 152 -2.40 19.26 11.39
C LEU A 152 -1.33 19.35 10.31
N ALA A 153 -0.08 19.46 10.74
CA ALA A 153 1.08 19.28 9.88
C ALA A 153 1.25 17.79 9.50
N MET A 154 2.16 17.53 8.54
CA MET A 154 2.53 16.18 8.10
C MET A 154 2.74 15.18 9.26
N THR A 155 3.40 15.61 10.34
CA THR A 155 3.65 14.76 11.52
C THR A 155 2.36 14.32 12.21
N GLY A 156 1.41 15.24 12.42
CA GLY A 156 0.11 14.95 12.99
C GLY A 156 -0.72 14.02 12.10
N ILE A 157 -0.69 14.25 10.78
CA ILE A 157 -1.36 13.38 9.80
C ILE A 157 -0.77 11.97 9.83
N SER A 158 0.56 11.83 9.94
CA SER A 158 1.23 10.54 10.08
C SER A 158 0.76 9.75 11.30
N PHE A 159 0.61 10.41 12.46
CA PHE A 159 0.10 9.74 13.66
C PHE A 159 -1.37 9.30 13.55
N ILE A 160 -2.19 9.98 12.74
CA ILE A 160 -3.56 9.56 12.44
C ILE A 160 -3.58 8.42 11.41
N ALA A 161 -2.65 8.43 10.46
CA ALA A 161 -2.53 7.42 9.43
C ALA A 161 -2.08 6.05 9.98
N ALA A 162 -1.28 6.03 11.05
CA ALA A 162 -0.78 4.77 11.62
C ALA A 162 -1.90 3.88 12.21
N PRO A 163 -2.86 4.38 13.02
CA PRO A 163 -4.04 3.62 13.43
C PRO A 163 -4.90 3.14 12.25
N LEU A 164 -5.03 3.95 11.19
CA LEU A 164 -5.75 3.56 9.97
C LEU A 164 -5.07 2.36 9.28
N ALA A 165 -3.74 2.35 9.23
CA ALA A 165 -2.96 1.21 8.78
C ALA A 165 -3.06 0.01 9.75
N GLY A 166 -3.26 0.24 11.05
CA GLY A 166 -3.60 -0.77 12.05
C GLY A 166 -4.91 -1.50 11.73
N VAL A 167 -5.99 -0.76 11.49
CA VAL A 167 -7.29 -1.31 11.03
C VAL A 167 -7.12 -2.08 9.73
N TRP A 168 -6.31 -1.55 8.81
CA TRP A 168 -5.99 -2.24 7.57
C TRP A 168 -5.26 -3.57 7.82
N CYS A 169 -4.31 -3.64 8.74
CA CYS A 169 -3.61 -4.86 9.11
C CYS A 169 -4.56 -5.95 9.63
N VAL A 170 -5.49 -5.56 10.53
CA VAL A 170 -6.52 -6.47 11.04
C VAL A 170 -7.39 -7.02 9.90
N LEU A 171 -7.81 -6.16 8.97
CA LEU A 171 -8.58 -6.59 7.79
C LEU A 171 -7.80 -7.55 6.89
N SER A 172 -6.48 -7.37 6.74
CA SER A 172 -5.63 -8.28 5.97
C SER A 172 -5.63 -9.70 6.56
N LEU A 173 -5.46 -9.79 7.88
CA LEU A 173 -5.45 -11.08 8.58
C LEU A 173 -6.84 -11.74 8.55
N TRP A 174 -7.89 -10.95 8.72
CA TRP A 174 -9.27 -11.43 8.63
C TRP A 174 -9.61 -11.98 7.24
N LEU A 175 -9.21 -11.29 6.16
CA LEU A 175 -9.40 -11.77 4.79
C LEU A 175 -8.68 -13.10 4.54
N GLY A 176 -7.44 -13.22 5.02
CA GLY A 176 -6.70 -14.48 4.90
C GLY A 176 -7.38 -15.65 5.62
N LYS A 177 -7.92 -15.42 6.82
CA LYS A 177 -8.70 -16.44 7.55
C LYS A 177 -9.97 -16.84 6.79
N LYS A 178 -10.68 -15.86 6.20
CA LYS A 178 -11.88 -16.13 5.41
C LYS A 178 -11.58 -16.90 4.13
N GLN A 179 -10.45 -16.62 3.49
CA GLN A 179 -10.03 -17.36 2.30
C GLN A 179 -9.78 -18.84 2.59
N LEU A 180 -9.14 -19.17 3.71
CA LEU A 180 -8.89 -20.56 4.10
C LEU A 180 -10.18 -21.35 4.37
N ALA A 181 -11.27 -20.66 4.72
CA ALA A 181 -12.57 -21.28 4.97
C ALA A 181 -13.39 -21.51 3.68
N LEU A 182 -12.99 -20.95 2.54
CA LEU A 182 -13.69 -21.13 1.27
C LEU A 182 -13.16 -22.39 0.57
N PRO A 183 -14.05 -23.29 0.11
CA PRO A 183 -13.64 -24.40 -0.75
C PRO A 183 -12.99 -23.84 -2.02
N THR A 184 -11.77 -24.29 -2.34
CA THR A 184 -11.18 -24.00 -3.65
C THR A 184 -12.04 -24.67 -4.71
N GLU A 185 -12.81 -23.91 -5.48
CA GLU A 185 -13.50 -24.44 -6.66
C GLU A 185 -12.44 -25.06 -7.57
N ARG A 186 -12.48 -26.40 -7.71
CA ARG A 186 -11.68 -27.10 -8.71
C ARG A 186 -12.26 -26.70 -10.06
N VAL A 187 -11.50 -25.93 -10.83
CA VAL A 187 -11.81 -25.67 -12.24
C VAL A 187 -12.04 -27.03 -12.90
N PRO A 188 -13.23 -27.31 -13.47
CA PRO A 188 -13.44 -28.57 -14.16
C PRO A 188 -12.48 -28.61 -15.35
N THR A 189 -11.55 -29.56 -15.32
CA THR A 189 -10.71 -29.91 -16.45
C THR A 189 -11.62 -30.37 -17.58
N ARG A 190 -11.73 -29.56 -18.63
CA ARG A 190 -12.30 -29.97 -19.91
C ARG A 190 -11.30 -30.82 -20.67
#